data_AF-A0A817FEX6-F1
#
_entry.id   AF-A0A817FEX6-F1
#
_cell.length_a   1.000
_cell.length_b   1.000
_cell.length_c   1.000
_cell.angle_alpha   90.00
_cell.angle_beta   90.00
_cell.angle_gamma   90.00
#
_symmetry.space_group_name_H-M   'P 1'
#
loop_
_entity.id
_entity.type
_entity.pdbx_description
1 polymer ?
#
loop_
_entity_poly.entity_id
_entity_poly.type
_entity_poly.pdbx_seq_one_letter_code
_entity_poly.pdbx_strand_id
1 'polypeptide(L)'
;MSRNLSVSLRTLLCPLTGPVYDTSLSKRFAFSLRNGLLFWGIRLVIPFFICAKFLDDLYLSHRGVLKMKVVNRTKIWWPGMDGEISTFVTVCITCKTTASSPLALFKSKSRPSKGSTC
;
A
#
# COMPACT_ATOMS: atom_id res chain seq x y z
N MET A 1 -39.51 -52.63 -4.19
CA MET A 1 -39.37 -51.16 -4.04
C MET A 1 -38.36 -50.89 -2.94
N SER A 2 -37.08 -50.91 -3.28
CA SER A 2 -35.98 -50.79 -2.31
C SER A 2 -35.55 -49.34 -2.19
N ARG A 3 -35.78 -48.72 -1.03
CA ARG A 3 -35.20 -47.40 -0.70
C ARG A 3 -33.91 -47.67 0.08
N ASN A 4 -32.78 -47.45 -0.59
CA ASN A 4 -31.44 -47.58 -0.02
C ASN A 4 -31.18 -46.47 1.02
N LEU A 5 -30.55 -46.86 2.13
CA LEU A 5 -29.94 -45.96 3.09
C LEU A 5 -28.73 -45.25 2.47
N SER A 6 -28.58 -43.95 2.74
CA SER A 6 -27.26 -43.30 2.79
C SER A 6 -27.31 -42.15 3.79
N VAL A 7 -26.64 -42.36 4.92
CA VAL A 7 -26.30 -41.31 5.88
C VAL A 7 -25.13 -40.53 5.28
N SER A 8 -25.28 -39.23 5.05
CA SER A 8 -24.14 -38.34 4.82
C SER A 8 -24.29 -37.05 5.63
N LEU A 9 -23.77 -37.12 6.84
CA LEU A 9 -23.52 -36.01 7.76
C LEU A 9 -22.21 -35.29 7.34
N ARG A 10 -22.26 -34.53 6.24
CA ARG A 10 -21.26 -33.52 5.83
C ARG A 10 -22.05 -32.51 4.99
N THR A 11 -22.26 -31.26 5.38
CA THR A 11 -21.22 -30.28 5.63
C THR A 11 -21.85 -29.08 6.33
N LEU A 12 -21.53 -28.90 7.61
CA LEU A 12 -21.55 -27.58 8.23
C LEU A 12 -20.46 -26.76 7.56
N LEU A 13 -20.78 -25.94 6.56
CA LEU A 13 -19.94 -24.80 6.20
C LEU A 13 -20.84 -23.71 5.60
N CYS A 14 -21.07 -22.67 6.40
CA CYS A 14 -21.40 -21.35 5.87
C CYS A 14 -20.45 -21.01 4.71
N PRO A 15 -20.96 -20.63 3.53
CA PRO A 15 -20.21 -19.71 2.70
C PRO A 15 -20.25 -18.35 3.42
N LEU A 16 -19.18 -18.01 4.13
CA LEU A 16 -18.90 -16.66 4.62
C LEU A 16 -18.59 -15.69 3.46
N THR A 17 -19.42 -15.70 2.43
CA THR A 17 -19.30 -14.83 1.26
C THR A 17 -20.66 -14.20 1.05
N GLY A 18 -20.93 -13.15 1.84
CA GLY A 18 -22.01 -12.22 1.57
C GLY A 18 -21.84 -11.56 0.20
N PRO A 19 -22.90 -10.93 -0.35
CA PRO A 19 -22.87 -10.38 -1.70
C PRO A 19 -21.76 -9.34 -1.84
N VAL A 20 -20.90 -9.53 -2.84
CA VAL A 20 -19.92 -8.55 -3.29
C VAL A 20 -20.71 -7.38 -3.88
N TYR A 21 -20.95 -6.34 -3.09
CA TYR A 21 -21.48 -5.08 -3.60
C TYR A 21 -20.32 -4.22 -4.07
N ASP A 22 -20.19 -4.09 -5.39
CA ASP A 22 -19.44 -3.01 -6.01
C ASP A 22 -20.38 -1.79 -6.14
N THR A 23 -20.16 -0.77 -5.31
CA THR A 23 -20.77 0.56 -5.45
C THR A 23 -19.62 1.55 -5.59
N SER A 24 -19.23 1.83 -6.83
CA SER A 24 -17.88 2.23 -7.21
C SER A 24 -17.46 3.69 -6.94
N LEU A 25 -18.32 4.56 -6.38
CA LEU A 25 -17.94 5.98 -6.19
C LEU A 25 -18.24 6.60 -4.82
N SER A 26 -19.39 6.36 -4.17
CA SER A 26 -19.70 7.05 -2.88
C SER A 26 -18.93 6.51 -1.67
N LYS A 27 -18.31 5.33 -1.82
CA LYS A 27 -17.70 4.59 -0.70
C LYS A 27 -16.23 4.92 -0.43
N ARG A 28 -15.61 5.77 -1.26
CA ARG A 28 -14.17 6.10 -1.17
C ARG A 28 -13.79 6.84 0.11
N PHE A 29 -14.76 7.39 0.82
CA PHE A 29 -14.58 8.10 2.09
C PHE A 29 -15.40 7.51 3.24
N ALA A 30 -15.92 6.28 3.08
CA ALA A 30 -16.69 5.63 4.12
C ALA A 30 -15.81 4.72 4.99
N PHE A 31 -16.01 4.80 6.30
CA PHE A 31 -15.44 3.83 7.23
C PHE A 31 -16.24 2.52 7.21
N SER A 32 -15.55 1.38 7.26
CA SER A 32 -16.18 0.06 7.36
C SER A 32 -15.44 -0.84 8.35
N LEU A 33 -16.18 -1.66 9.10
CA LEU A 33 -15.62 -2.66 10.01
C LEU A 33 -15.70 -4.04 9.34
N ARG A 34 -14.59 -4.78 9.28
CA ARG A 34 -14.54 -6.15 8.76
C ARG A 34 -13.63 -6.98 9.64
N ASN A 35 -14.12 -8.09 10.18
CA ASN A 35 -13.36 -8.99 11.05
C ASN A 35 -12.70 -8.27 12.25
N GLY A 36 -13.38 -7.27 12.82
CA GLY A 36 -12.86 -6.45 13.92
C GLY A 36 -11.82 -5.41 13.52
N LEU A 37 -11.52 -5.26 12.23
CA LEU A 37 -10.59 -4.27 11.69
C LEU A 37 -11.34 -3.11 11.06
N LEU A 38 -10.83 -1.89 11.28
CA LEU A 38 -11.39 -0.66 10.72
C LEU A 38 -10.73 -0.34 9.37
N PHE A 39 -11.55 0.00 8.37
CA PHE A 39 -11.10 0.35 7.02
C PHE A 39 -11.64 1.71 6.58
N TRP A 40 -10.82 2.46 5.84
CA TRP A 40 -11.24 3.63 5.05
C TRP A 40 -11.27 3.23 3.57
N GLY A 41 -12.46 3.03 3.00
CA GLY A 41 -12.60 2.48 1.66
C GLY A 41 -12.00 1.07 1.54
N ILE A 42 -10.82 0.96 0.88
CA ILE A 42 -10.04 -0.29 0.75
C ILE A 42 -8.81 -0.35 1.67
N ARG A 43 -8.54 0.73 2.41
CA ARG A 43 -7.31 0.89 3.20
C ARG A 43 -7.56 0.50 4.65
N LEU A 44 -6.62 -0.21 5.26
CA LEU A 44 -6.67 -0.55 6.68
C LEU A 44 -6.34 0.69 7.53
N VAL A 45 -7.15 0.96 8.55
CA VAL A 45 -6.89 2.03 9.52
C VAL A 45 -6.00 1.50 10.63
N ILE A 46 -4.84 2.13 10.80
CA ILE A 46 -3.83 1.76 11.81
C ILE A 46 -3.97 2.71 13.01
N PRO A 47 -4.11 2.20 14.25
CA PRO A 47 -4.06 3.03 15.45
C PRO A 47 -2.68 3.69 15.66
N PHE A 48 -2.67 4.93 16.15
CA PHE A 48 -1.45 5.73 16.33
C PHE A 48 -0.33 5.04 17.11
N PHE A 49 -0.67 4.25 18.14
CA PHE A 49 0.32 3.60 18.99
C PHE A 49 1.12 2.49 18.29
N ILE A 50 0.62 1.95 17.16
CA ILE A 50 1.39 1.00 16.34
C ILE A 50 2.01 1.64 15.09
N CYS A 51 1.70 2.90 14.78
CA CYS A 51 2.26 3.59 13.60
C CYS A 51 3.79 3.60 13.62
N ALA A 52 4.42 3.85 14.77
CA ALA A 52 5.88 3.87 14.89
C ALA A 52 6.51 2.53 14.50
N LYS A 53 6.04 1.42 15.09
CA LYS A 53 6.51 0.06 14.76
C LYS A 53 6.26 -0.28 13.29
N PHE A 54 5.09 0.11 12.78
CA PHE A 54 4.74 -0.12 11.38
C PHE A 54 5.66 0.64 10.41
N LEU A 55 6.03 1.88 10.75
CA LEU A 55 6.99 2.67 10.00
C LEU A 55 8.40 2.07 10.06
N ASP A 56 8.84 1.58 11.23
CA ASP A 56 10.12 0.86 11.36
C ASP A 56 10.17 -0.33 10.41
N ASP A 57 9.14 -1.19 10.40
CA ASP A 57 9.06 -2.38 9.54
C ASP A 57 9.10 -2.05 8.05
N LEU A 58 8.37 -1.02 7.63
CA LEU A 58 8.40 -0.54 6.25
C LEU A 58 9.75 0.04 5.85
N TYR A 59 10.42 0.65 6.83
CA TYR A 59 11.64 1.39 6.62
C TYR A 59 12.91 0.53 6.69
N LEU A 60 12.84 -0.72 7.18
CA LEU A 60 13.94 -1.69 7.17
C LEU A 60 14.67 -1.80 5.82
N SER A 61 14.00 -1.46 4.71
CA SER A 61 14.57 -1.49 3.36
C SER A 61 14.99 -0.12 2.80
N HIS A 62 15.04 0.93 3.62
CA HIS A 62 15.38 2.31 3.24
C HIS A 62 14.66 2.77 1.95
N ARG A 63 13.39 2.37 1.80
CA ARG A 63 12.56 2.77 0.67
C ARG A 63 12.36 4.28 0.78
N GLY A 64 12.97 5.04 -0.12
CA GLY A 64 12.86 6.50 -0.13
C GLY A 64 11.42 7.00 0.01
N VAL A 65 11.26 8.20 0.57
CA VAL A 65 9.98 8.76 1.06
C VAL A 65 8.80 8.60 0.10
N LEU A 66 9.01 8.79 -1.21
CA LEU A 66 7.96 8.65 -2.22
C LEU A 66 7.41 7.23 -2.29
N LYS A 67 8.29 6.22 -2.28
CA LYS A 67 7.89 4.81 -2.32
C LYS A 67 7.13 4.44 -1.05
N MET A 68 7.58 4.93 0.11
CA MET A 68 6.89 4.69 1.39
C MET A 68 5.50 5.33 1.42
N LYS A 69 5.36 6.57 0.92
CA LYS A 69 4.05 7.23 0.77
C LYS A 69 3.11 6.46 -0.17
N VAL A 70 3.60 5.97 -1.30
CA VAL A 70 2.78 5.21 -2.25
C VAL A 70 2.28 3.89 -1.65
N VAL A 71 3.17 3.13 -0.99
CA VAL A 71 2.79 1.87 -0.33
C VAL A 71 1.75 2.13 0.76
N ASN A 72 1.95 3.16 1.57
CA ASN A 72 1.01 3.46 2.64
C ASN A 72 -0.32 3.91 2.07
N ARG A 73 -0.35 4.91 1.16
CA ARG A 73 -1.59 5.39 0.53
C ARG A 73 -2.37 4.32 -0.23
N THR A 74 -1.77 3.21 -0.64
CA THR A 74 -2.50 2.14 -1.36
C THR A 74 -3.14 1.13 -0.41
N LYS A 75 -2.52 0.86 0.74
CA LYS A 75 -2.95 -0.24 1.62
C LYS A 75 -3.49 0.22 2.97
N ILE A 76 -3.02 1.37 3.47
CA ILE A 76 -3.15 1.75 4.87
C ILE A 76 -3.45 3.26 4.98
N TRP A 77 -4.07 3.66 6.09
CA TRP A 77 -4.36 5.05 6.36
C TRP A 77 -4.41 5.36 7.86
N TRP A 78 -3.92 6.53 8.25
CA TRP A 78 -4.17 7.17 9.54
C TRP A 78 -4.03 8.70 9.41
N PRO A 79 -4.57 9.49 10.35
CA PRO A 79 -4.45 10.95 10.31
C PRO A 79 -2.98 11.37 10.44
N GLY A 80 -2.52 12.33 9.63
CA GLY A 80 -1.14 12.83 9.71
C GLY A 80 -0.06 11.91 9.13
N MET A 81 -0.43 10.77 8.54
CA MET A 81 0.46 9.75 7.98
C MET A 81 1.59 10.29 7.09
N ASP A 82 1.29 11.20 6.15
CA ASP A 82 2.30 11.74 5.24
C ASP A 82 3.37 12.58 5.97
N GLY A 83 2.96 13.27 7.05
CA GLY A 83 3.85 14.06 7.89
C GLY A 83 4.79 13.16 8.70
N GLU A 84 4.22 12.16 9.38
CA GLU A 84 5.00 11.18 10.15
C GLU A 84 6.00 10.43 9.27
N ILE A 85 5.58 9.96 8.09
CA ILE A 85 6.47 9.33 7.10
C ILE A 85 7.63 10.25 6.71
N SER A 86 7.36 11.54 6.50
CA SER A 86 8.39 12.49 6.08
C SER A 86 9.40 12.72 7.21
N THR A 87 8.91 12.98 8.43
CA THR A 87 9.75 13.12 9.63
C THR A 87 10.61 11.88 9.85
N PHE A 88 10.01 10.69 9.72
CA PHE A 88 10.69 9.41 9.89
C PHE A 88 11.84 9.21 8.88
N VAL A 89 11.63 9.53 7.61
CA VAL A 89 12.71 9.45 6.60
C VAL A 89 13.77 10.52 6.84
N THR A 90 13.39 11.72 7.29
CA THR A 90 14.33 12.80 7.58
C THR A 90 15.23 12.56 8.78
N VAL A 91 14.92 11.60 9.67
CA VAL A 91 15.86 11.26 10.75
C VAL A 91 16.89 10.22 10.32
N CYS A 92 16.64 9.47 9.24
CA CYS A 92 17.55 8.42 8.85
C CYS A 92 18.74 8.90 8.00
N ILE A 93 19.93 8.50 8.42
CA ILE A 93 21.22 8.78 7.79
C ILE A 93 21.30 8.19 6.38
N THR A 94 20.93 6.92 6.19
CA THR A 94 21.02 6.22 4.89
C THR A 94 20.15 6.86 3.81
N CYS A 95 18.94 7.30 4.16
CA CYS A 95 18.09 8.02 3.21
C CYS A 95 18.62 9.43 2.91
N LYS A 96 19.24 10.11 3.88
CA LYS A 96 19.88 11.42 3.65
C LYS A 96 21.04 11.31 2.66
N THR A 97 21.95 10.37 2.86
CA THR A 97 23.14 10.21 2.01
C THR A 97 22.79 9.84 0.56
N THR A 98 21.70 9.09 0.38
CA THR A 98 21.23 8.65 -0.95
C THR A 98 20.45 9.75 -1.68
N ALA A 99 19.81 10.68 -0.96
CA ALA A 99 19.08 11.80 -1.54
C ALA A 99 19.99 12.90 -2.11
N SER A 100 21.23 12.99 -1.63
CA SER A 100 22.23 14.00 -2.01
C SER A 100 22.92 13.78 -3.37
N SER A 101 22.37 12.96 -4.27
CA SER A 101 22.87 12.87 -5.66
C SER A 101 21.84 13.35 -6.71
N PRO A 102 21.71 14.67 -6.97
CA PRO A 102 20.74 15.15 -7.94
C PRO A 102 21.24 15.24 -9.41
N LEU A 103 22.52 15.00 -9.75
CA LEU A 103 23.05 15.50 -11.05
C LEU A 103 24.08 14.64 -11.83
N ALA A 104 24.21 13.32 -11.63
CA ALA A 104 25.23 12.55 -12.37
C ALA A 104 24.75 11.87 -13.68
N LEU A 105 23.45 11.80 -13.99
CA LEU A 105 22.97 10.95 -15.11
C LEU A 105 22.05 11.61 -16.14
N PHE A 106 21.81 12.92 -16.09
CA PHE A 106 21.32 13.65 -17.28
C PHE A 106 22.50 14.24 -18.07
N LYS A 107 23.42 13.38 -18.51
CA LYS A 107 24.20 13.72 -19.71
C LYS A 107 23.21 13.63 -20.87
N SER A 108 22.69 14.78 -21.29
CA SER A 108 22.00 14.90 -22.55
C SER A 108 22.84 14.22 -23.63
N LYS A 109 22.31 13.18 -24.27
CA LYS A 109 22.90 12.69 -25.52
C LYS A 109 22.92 13.89 -26.46
N SER A 110 24.09 14.46 -26.72
CA SER A 110 24.23 15.46 -27.77
C SER A 110 23.80 14.79 -29.07
N ARG A 111 22.79 15.40 -29.72
CA ARG A 111 22.31 14.98 -31.03
C ARG A 111 23.51 14.99 -31.99
N PRO A 112 23.77 13.94 -32.79
CA PRO A 112 24.77 14.04 -33.84
C PRO A 112 24.27 15.07 -34.84
N SER A 113 25.01 16.18 -34.98
CA SER A 113 24.84 17.09 -36.10
C SER A 113 25.15 16.31 -37.37
N LYS A 114 24.13 16.07 -38.20
CA LYS A 114 24.36 15.59 -39.57
C LYS A 114 25.26 16.62 -40.24
N GLY A 115 26.51 16.24 -40.51
CA GLY A 115 27.40 17.02 -41.36
C GLY A 115 26.81 17.10 -42.75
N SER A 116 26.67 18.33 -43.24
CA SER A 116 26.51 18.64 -44.65
C SER A 116 27.83 18.30 -45.33
N THR A 117 27.81 17.30 -46.21
CA THR A 117 28.89 17.13 -47.19
C THR A 117 28.64 18.13 -48.33
N CYS A 118 29.68 18.87 -48.69
CA CYS A 118 29.73 19.69 -49.90
C CYS A 118 29.63 18.84 -51.17
#